data_AF-A0A968T232-F1
#
_entry.id   AF-A0A968T232-F1
#
_cell.length_a   1.000
_cell.length_b   1.000
_cell.length_c   1.000
_cell.angle_alpha   90.00
_cell.angle_beta   90.00
_cell.angle_gamma   90.00
#
_symmetry.space_group_name_H-M   'P 1'
#
loop_
_entity.id
_entity.type
_entity.pdbx_description
1 polymer ?
#
loop_
_entity_poly.entity_id
_entity_poly.type
_entity_poly.pdbx_seq_one_letter_code
_entity_poly.pdbx_strand_id
1 'polypeptide(L)'
;RRSIEEPSRRGVRVGSSFDLGRFGPVTLRELREIVEREYIALRLEETGWNVTRTADVLGIERTNLHKKIKQLGLQKRAGARDER
;
A
#
# COMPACT_ATOMS: atom_id res chain seq x y z
N ARG A 1 13.05 6.23 23.47
CA ARG A 1 13.84 6.69 22.30
C ARG A 1 14.17 5.46 21.45
N ARG A 2 13.26 5.00 20.59
CA ARG A 2 13.58 3.97 19.60
C ARG A 2 13.94 4.73 18.33
N SER A 3 15.20 4.60 17.93
CA SER A 3 15.76 5.21 16.74
C SER A 3 14.85 4.93 15.56
N ILE A 4 14.30 6.01 15.02
CA ILE A 4 13.63 6.02 13.73
C ILE A 4 14.79 5.95 12.75
N GLU A 5 15.26 4.75 12.41
CA GLU A 5 16.10 4.58 11.24
C GLU A 5 15.23 5.00 10.06
N GLU A 6 15.45 6.22 9.58
CA GLU A 6 14.84 6.72 8.35
C GLU A 6 15.09 5.67 7.28
N PRO A 7 14.05 4.96 6.78
CA PRO A 7 14.25 4.02 5.71
C PRO A 7 14.68 4.86 4.51
N SER A 8 15.94 4.67 4.13
CA SER A 8 16.60 5.24 2.96
C SER A 8 15.57 5.57 1.88
N ARG A 9 15.33 6.87 1.68
CA ARG A 9 14.49 7.42 0.62
C ARG A 9 15.12 7.08 -0.74
N ARG A 10 15.16 5.81 -1.13
CA ARG A 10 15.03 5.46 -2.54
C ARG A 10 13.57 5.67 -2.89
N GLY A 11 13.16 6.94 -2.91
CA GLY A 11 11.92 7.31 -3.57
C GLY A 11 12.06 6.79 -4.98
N VAL A 12 11.23 5.84 -5.37
CA VAL A 12 10.93 5.61 -6.77
C VAL A 12 10.60 6.99 -7.31
N ARG A 13 11.50 7.56 -8.11
CA ARG A 13 11.09 8.63 -9.00
C ARG A 13 10.04 7.94 -9.86
N VAL A 14 8.77 8.20 -9.59
CA VAL A 14 7.72 7.94 -10.56
C VAL A 14 7.99 8.97 -11.65
N GLY A 15 8.99 8.69 -12.47
CA GLY A 15 9.32 9.43 -13.66
C GLY A 15 8.29 9.04 -14.70
N SER A 16 7.12 9.67 -14.63
CA SER A 16 6.14 9.75 -15.71
C SER A 16 4.93 10.51 -15.17
N SER A 17 4.32 11.36 -16.00
CA SER A 17 2.95 11.83 -15.77
C SER A 17 2.09 10.73 -15.16
N PHE A 18 1.41 11.03 -14.05
CA PHE A 18 0.36 10.15 -13.54
C PHE A 18 -0.72 10.13 -14.61
N ASP A 19 -0.77 9.06 -15.39
CA ASP A 19 -1.75 8.94 -16.46
C ASP A 19 -3.13 8.74 -15.83
N LEU A 20 -3.90 9.82 -15.75
CA LEU A 20 -5.26 9.76 -15.22
C LEU A 20 -6.22 9.09 -16.21
N GLY A 21 -5.87 9.05 -17.50
CA GLY A 21 -6.67 8.42 -18.56
C GLY A 21 -6.77 6.88 -18.43
N ARG A 22 -5.81 6.23 -17.77
CA ARG A 22 -5.83 4.79 -17.48
C ARG A 22 -6.96 4.40 -16.51
N PHE A 23 -7.35 5.33 -15.65
CA PHE A 23 -8.52 5.16 -14.79
C PHE A 23 -9.68 5.67 -15.66
N GLY A 24 -10.55 4.76 -16.12
CA GLY A 24 -11.69 5.12 -16.97
C GLY A 24 -12.65 6.10 -16.27
N PRO A 25 -13.91 6.21 -16.72
CA PRO A 25 -14.90 7.07 -16.04
C PRO A 25 -15.23 6.49 -14.66
N VAL A 26 -14.39 6.78 -13.67
CA VAL A 26 -14.51 6.37 -12.28
C VAL A 26 -14.75 7.59 -11.41
N THR A 27 -15.51 7.42 -10.34
CA THR A 27 -15.72 8.48 -9.36
C THR A 27 -14.42 8.80 -8.62
N LEU A 28 -14.34 9.99 -8.03
CA LEU A 28 -13.21 10.37 -7.17
C LEU A 28 -13.00 9.37 -6.01
N ARG A 29 -14.10 8.77 -5.54
CA ARG A 29 -14.05 7.75 -4.49
C ARG A 29 -13.31 6.51 -4.99
N GLU A 30 -13.69 6.00 -6.16
CA GLU A 30 -13.06 4.83 -6.76
C GLU A 30 -11.61 5.09 -7.13
N LEU A 31 -11.28 6.25 -7.69
CA LEU A 31 -9.89 6.62 -7.98
C LEU A 31 -9.04 6.62 -6.72
N ARG A 32 -9.55 7.19 -5.63
CA ARG A 32 -8.87 7.19 -4.32
C ARG A 32 -8.63 5.76 -3.83
N GLU A 33 -9.61 4.88 -3.96
CA GLU A 33 -9.50 3.48 -3.55
C GLU A 33 -8.45 2.72 -4.39
N ILE A 34 -8.43 2.93 -5.71
CA ILE A 34 -7.46 2.29 -6.60
C ILE A 34 -6.03 2.76 -6.27
N VAL A 35 -5.81 4.07 -6.14
CA VAL A 35 -4.49 4.62 -5.81
C VAL A 35 -4.05 4.20 -4.41
N GLU A 36 -4.96 4.22 -3.43
CA GLU A 36 -4.66 3.79 -2.06
C GLU A 36 -4.24 2.32 -2.03
N ARG A 37 -4.92 1.46 -2.79
CA ARG A 37 -4.57 0.04 -2.95
C ARG A 37 -3.18 -0.15 -3.54
N GLU A 38 -2.91 0.47 -4.68
CA GLU A 38 -1.62 0.36 -5.37
C GLU A 38 -0.47 0.86 -4.50
N TYR A 39 -0.68 1.98 -3.80
CA TYR A 39 0.35 2.56 -2.94
C TYR A 39 0.65 1.67 -1.73
N ILE A 40 -0.39 1.13 -1.07
CA ILE A 40 -0.21 0.22 0.06
C ILE A 40 0.45 -1.09 -0.40
N ALA A 41 0.03 -1.64 -1.55
CA ALA A 41 0.63 -2.84 -2.12
C ALA A 41 2.13 -2.65 -2.37
N LEU A 42 2.51 -1.56 -3.04
CA LEU A 42 3.91 -1.22 -3.30
C LEU A 42 4.73 -1.16 -2.01
N ARG A 43 4.23 -0.45 -0.99
CA ARG A 43 4.93 -0.33 0.31
C ARG A 43 4.96 -1.63 1.10
N LEU A 44 3.99 -2.52 0.92
CA LEU A 44 4.04 -3.87 1.49
C LEU A 44 5.11 -4.70 0.79
N GLU A 45 5.22 -4.64 -0.53
CA GLU A 45 6.25 -5.38 -1.27
C GLU A 45 7.66 -4.90 -0.91
N GLU A 46 7.89 -3.58 -0.82
CA GLU A 46 9.18 -2.98 -0.44
C GLU A 46 9.65 -3.41 0.96
N THR A 47 8.73 -3.60 1.90
CA THR A 47 9.06 -4.03 3.28
C THR A 47 9.08 -5.55 3.45
N GLY A 48 8.85 -6.32 2.37
CA GLY A 48 8.75 -7.78 2.44
C GLY A 48 7.48 -8.29 3.15
N TRP A 49 6.38 -7.54 3.01
CA TRP A 49 5.09 -7.75 3.67
C TRP A 49 5.13 -7.56 5.20
N ASN A 50 6.07 -6.75 5.70
CA ASN A 50 6.13 -6.41 7.11
C ASN A 50 5.14 -5.29 7.44
N VAL A 51 3.93 -5.66 7.86
CA VAL A 51 2.83 -4.72 8.12
C VAL A 51 3.19 -3.64 9.14
N THR A 52 4.00 -3.94 10.17
CA THR A 52 4.42 -2.92 11.13
C THR A 52 5.40 -1.93 10.55
N ARG A 53 6.38 -2.41 9.77
CA ARG A 53 7.32 -1.51 9.10
C ARG A 53 6.59 -0.67 8.05
N THR A 54 5.64 -1.25 7.32
CA THR A 54 4.81 -0.52 6.36
C THR A 54 3.90 0.50 7.04
N ALA A 55 3.30 0.19 8.18
CA ALA A 55 2.48 1.14 8.95
C ALA A 55 3.29 2.35 9.42
N ASP A 56 4.51 2.10 9.91
CA ASP A 56 5.46 3.14 10.32
C ASP A 56 5.88 4.02 9.13
N VAL A 57 6.23 3.39 7.99
CA VAL A 57 6.58 4.07 6.74
C VAL A 57 5.43 4.91 6.17
N LEU A 58 4.21 4.39 6.25
CA LEU A 58 3.00 5.08 5.78
C LEU A 58 2.50 6.14 6.78
N GLY A 59 3.02 6.17 8.00
CA GLY A 59 2.57 7.07 9.07
C GLY A 59 1.13 6.79 9.52
N ILE A 60 0.65 5.55 9.38
CA ILE A 60 -0.70 5.15 9.78
C ILE A 60 -0.66 4.12 10.89
N GLU A 61 -1.71 4.06 11.71
CA GLU A 61 -1.80 3.01 12.72
C GLU A 61 -1.82 1.62 12.10
N ARG A 62 -1.07 0.70 12.70
CA ARG A 62 -1.01 -0.72 12.28
C ARG A 62 -2.42 -1.33 12.17
N THR A 63 -3.29 -1.07 13.13
CA THR A 63 -4.68 -1.57 13.15
C THR A 63 -5.47 -1.10 11.92
N ASN A 64 -5.26 0.15 11.51
CA ASN A 64 -5.92 0.72 10.33
C ASN A 64 -5.33 0.15 9.04
N LEU A 65 -4.01 -0.09 9.00
CA LEU A 65 -3.39 -0.76 7.87
C LEU A 65 -3.89 -2.20 7.71
N HIS A 66 -4.02 -2.96 8.80
CA HIS A 66 -4.62 -4.31 8.77
C HIS A 66 -6.05 -4.30 8.20
N LYS A 67 -6.88 -3.34 8.63
CA LYS A 67 -8.24 -3.16 8.09
C LYS A 67 -8.21 -2.83 6.61
N LYS A 68 -7.34 -1.91 6.18
CA LYS A 68 -7.17 -1.54 4.76
C LYS A 68 -6.70 -2.71 3.91
N ILE A 69 -5.74 -3.51 4.38
CA ILE A 69 -5.26 -4.71 3.68
C ILE A 69 -6.43 -5.68 3.44
N LYS A 70 -7.26 -5.92 4.47
CA LYS A 70 -8.43 -6.79 4.35
C LYS A 70 -9.51 -6.20 3.43
N GLN A 71 -9.81 -4.90 3.57
CA GLN A 71 -10.83 -4.21 2.76
C GLN A 71 -10.44 -4.12 1.28
N LEU A 72 -9.17 -3.88 0.98
CA LEU A 72 -8.65 -3.73 -0.37
C LEU A 72 -8.28 -5.08 -1.02
N GLY A 73 -8.46 -6.20 -0.31
CA GLY A 73 -8.12 -7.54 -0.79
C GLY A 73 -6.63 -7.74 -1.07
N LEU A 74 -5.76 -7.01 -0.36
CA LEU A 74 -4.32 -7.12 -0.52
C LEU A 74 -3.83 -8.37 0.19
N GLN A 75 -3.54 -9.42 -0.57
CA GLN A 75 -2.98 -10.65 -0.03
C GLN A 75 -1.54 -10.83 -0.53
N LYS A 76 -0.66 -11.22 0.40
CA LYS A 76 0.66 -11.74 0.01
C LYS A 76 0.36 -12.90 -0.93
N ARG A 77 0.90 -12.89 -2.15
CA ARG A 77 0.89 -14.08 -3.02
C ARG A 77 1.66 -15.19 -2.31
N ALA A 78 0.99 -15.85 -1.38
CA ALA A 78 1.46 -16.93 -0.55
C ALA A 78 0.24 -17.83 -0.34
N GLY A 79 -0.14 -18.52 -1.42
CA GLY A 79 -1.08 -19.63 -1.39
C GLY A 79 -2.55 -19.23 -1.27
N ALA A 80 -3.33 -19.61 -2.28
CA ALA A 80 -4.74 -19.87 -2.13
C ALA A 80 -4.96 -20.80 -0.92
N ARG A 81 -5.47 -20.26 0.21
CA ARG A 81 -6.01 -21.02 1.36
C ARG A 81 -6.65 -20.02 2.33
N ASP A 82 -7.82 -19.50 1.97
CA ASP A 82 -8.84 -19.17 2.97
C ASP A 82 -10.20 -19.05 2.25
N GLU A 83 -10.71 -20.21 1.84
CA GLU A 83 -12.11 -20.42 1.55
C GLU A 83 -12.58 -21.42 2.61
N ARG A 84 -13.20 -20.91 3.68
CA ARG A 84 -14.03 -21.66 4.62
C ARG A 84 -15.14 -20.77 5.16
#